data_AF-A0A0C9UBG6-F1
#
_entry.id   AF-A0A0C9UBG6-F1
#
_cell.length_a   1.000
_cell.length_b   1.000
_cell.length_c   1.000
_cell.angle_alpha   90.00
_cell.angle_beta   90.00
_cell.angle_gamma   90.00
#
_symmetry.space_group_name_H-M   'P 1'
#
loop_
_entity.id
_entity.type
_entity.pdbx_description
1 polymer ?
#
loop_
_entity_poly.entity_id
_entity_poly.type
_entity_poly.pdbx_seq_one_letter_code
_entity_poly.pdbx_strand_id
1 'polypeptide(L)'
;FQVLWSSSRFRSHVAAIVVDEAHCIHQWGDQFKETYQQLNSLCVYTGREIPFLECSATVSTKTFDTIWSSLANGSQPFRGIDVGCRRSNLQYILKKM
;
A
#
# COMPACT_ATOMS: atom_id res chain seq x y z
N PHE A 1 -3.03 11.00 -16.34
CA PHE A 1 -2.64 11.43 -14.98
C PHE A 1 -1.24 12.05 -14.89
N GLN A 2 -0.27 11.69 -15.73
CA GLN A 2 1.10 12.26 -15.67
C GLN A 2 1.13 13.80 -15.71
N VAL A 3 0.32 14.43 -16.57
CA VAL A 3 0.22 15.91 -16.65
C VAL A 3 -0.19 16.54 -15.31
N LEU A 4 -1.09 15.89 -14.57
CA LEU A 4 -1.55 16.32 -13.26
C LEU A 4 -0.43 16.23 -12.22
N TRP A 5 0.26 15.09 -12.19
CA TRP A 5 1.37 14.83 -11.26
C TRP A 5 2.61 15.67 -11.54
N SER A 6 2.81 16.15 -12.77
CA SER A 6 3.88 17.10 -13.11
C SER A 6 3.60 18.53 -12.63
N SER A 7 2.35 18.87 -12.29
CA SER A 7 1.98 20.21 -11.83
C SER A 7 2.34 20.42 -10.36
N SER A 8 3.27 21.34 -10.09
CA SER A 8 3.64 21.73 -8.72
C SER A 8 2.44 22.30 -7.94
N ARG A 9 1.57 23.06 -8.63
CA ARG A 9 0.32 23.57 -8.04
C ARG A 9 -0.58 22.42 -7.59
N PHE A 10 -0.72 21.36 -8.37
CA PHE A 10 -1.52 20.22 -7.94
C PHE A 10 -0.88 19.52 -6.74
N ARG A 11 0.41 19.16 -6.83
CA ARG A 11 1.12 18.44 -5.77
C ARG A 11 1.12 19.17 -4.43
N SER A 12 1.23 20.50 -4.42
CA SER A 12 1.16 21.31 -3.20
C SER A 12 -0.18 21.24 -2.46
N HIS A 13 -1.25 20.76 -3.10
CA HIS A 13 -2.55 20.52 -2.47
C HIS A 13 -2.77 19.06 -2.07
N VAL A 14 -1.84 18.16 -2.38
CA VAL A 14 -1.93 16.74 -2.02
C VAL A 14 -1.30 16.53 -0.65
N ALA A 15 -2.11 16.14 0.34
CA ALA A 15 -1.63 15.92 1.70
C ALA A 15 -1.02 14.53 1.92
N ALA A 16 -1.52 13.51 1.22
CA ALA A 16 -1.07 12.13 1.33
C ALA A 16 -1.53 11.30 0.13
N ILE A 17 -0.84 10.19 -0.14
CA ILE A 17 -1.30 9.14 -1.06
C ILE A 17 -1.63 7.90 -0.22
N VAL A 18 -2.85 7.39 -0.38
CA VAL A 18 -3.31 6.18 0.33
C VAL A 18 -3.52 5.08 -0.70
N VAL A 19 -2.84 3.95 -0.49
CA VAL A 19 -2.94 2.76 -1.33
C VAL A 19 -3.73 1.71 -0.54
N ASP A 20 -4.98 1.49 -0.96
CA ASP A 20 -5.79 0.41 -0.44
C ASP A 20 -5.49 -0.91 -1.15
N GLU A 21 -5.68 -2.03 -0.44
CA GLU A 21 -5.33 -3.38 -0.87
C GLU A 21 -3.89 -3.53 -1.39
N ALA A 22 -2.93 -2.96 -0.67
CA ALA A 22 -1.52 -2.95 -1.08
C ALA A 22 -0.92 -4.35 -1.29
N HIS A 23 -1.52 -5.40 -0.70
CA HIS A 23 -1.12 -6.79 -0.93
C HIS A 23 -1.23 -7.23 -2.40
N CYS A 24 -2.06 -6.55 -3.20
CA CYS A 24 -2.18 -6.80 -4.64
C CYS A 24 -0.87 -6.59 -5.39
N ILE A 25 0.08 -5.81 -4.85
CA ILE A 25 1.43 -5.65 -5.43
C ILE A 25 2.18 -6.99 -5.50
N HIS A 26 1.97 -7.87 -4.50
CA HIS A 26 2.66 -9.16 -4.40
C HIS A 26 1.81 -10.34 -4.88
N GLN A 27 0.56 -10.44 -4.41
CA GLN A 27 -0.17 -11.71 -4.43
C GLN A 27 -0.61 -12.17 -5.83
N TRP A 28 -0.66 -11.28 -6.83
CA TRP A 28 -1.35 -11.60 -8.09
C TRP A 28 -0.45 -11.57 -9.34
N GLY A 29 0.87 -11.47 -9.18
CA GLY A 29 1.84 -11.59 -10.28
C GLY A 29 1.56 -10.66 -11.47
N ASP A 30 2.13 -11.01 -12.63
CA ASP A 30 2.08 -10.20 -13.86
C ASP A 30 0.68 -10.08 -14.50
N GLN A 31 -0.35 -10.73 -13.96
CA GLN A 31 -1.63 -10.91 -14.65
C GLN A 31 -2.80 -10.08 -14.09
N PHE A 32 -2.69 -9.48 -12.90
CA PHE A 32 -3.87 -8.87 -12.26
C PHE A 32 -3.89 -7.35 -12.17
N LYS A 33 -2.75 -6.65 -12.32
CA LYS A 33 -2.68 -5.20 -12.62
C LYS A 33 -1.21 -4.75 -12.68
N GLU A 34 -0.66 -4.70 -13.90
CA GLU A 34 0.61 -4.00 -14.17
C GLU A 34 0.60 -2.57 -13.60
N THR A 35 -0.57 -1.94 -13.52
CA THR A 35 -0.74 -0.59 -12.98
C THR A 35 -0.34 -0.46 -11.50
N TYR A 36 -0.46 -1.52 -10.68
CA TYR A 36 -0.03 -1.48 -9.28
C TYR A 36 1.49 -1.53 -9.15
N GLN A 37 2.19 -2.23 -10.06
CA GLN A 37 3.66 -2.19 -10.13
C GLN A 37 4.15 -0.78 -10.54
N GLN A 38 3.34 -0.03 -11.27
CA GLN A 38 3.63 1.35 -11.64
C GLN A 38 3.38 2.36 -10.52
N LEU A 39 2.88 1.98 -9.34
CA LEU A 39 2.71 2.91 -8.21
C LEU A 39 4.01 3.59 -7.79
N ASN A 40 5.15 2.91 -7.96
CA ASN A 40 6.46 3.51 -7.74
C ASN A 40 6.75 4.73 -8.65
N SER A 41 6.11 4.80 -9.82
CA SER A 41 6.23 5.98 -10.69
C SER A 41 5.65 7.25 -10.05
N LEU A 42 4.67 7.12 -9.14
CA LEU A 42 4.15 8.26 -8.39
C LEU A 42 5.23 8.84 -7.46
N CYS A 43 6.06 7.98 -6.86
CA CYS A 43 7.18 8.41 -6.02
C CYS A 43 8.18 9.30 -6.79
N VAL A 44 8.30 9.12 -8.12
CA VAL A 44 9.12 10.00 -8.98
C VAL A 44 8.56 11.42 -9.05
N TYR A 45 7.23 11.56 -9.07
CA TYR A 45 6.57 12.87 -9.16
C TYR A 45 6.41 13.56 -7.80
N THR A 46 6.06 12.80 -6.77
CA THR A 46 5.80 13.35 -5.43
C THR A 46 7.06 13.50 -4.60
N GLY A 47 8.14 12.82 -4.98
CA GLY A 47 9.34 12.74 -4.17
C GLY A 47 9.01 12.22 -2.77
N ARG A 48 9.63 12.83 -1.76
CA ARG A 48 9.52 12.46 -0.35
C ARG A 48 8.65 13.42 0.47
N GLU A 49 8.05 14.43 -0.17
CA GLU A 49 7.29 15.47 0.51
C GLU A 49 5.86 15.02 0.85
N ILE A 50 5.30 14.14 0.01
CA ILE A 50 3.94 13.60 0.20
C ILE A 50 4.07 12.19 0.81
N PRO A 51 3.51 11.95 2.00
CA PRO A 51 3.56 10.65 2.65
C PRO A 51 2.69 9.62 1.92
N PHE A 52 3.16 8.37 1.91
CA PHE A 52 2.42 7.21 1.46
C PHE A 52 1.89 6.43 2.66
N LEU A 53 0.65 5.97 2.56
CA LEU A 53 0.02 5.07 3.53
C LEU A 53 -0.54 3.86 2.80
N GLU A 54 0.01 2.68 3.09
CA GLU A 54 -0.44 1.42 2.54
C GLU A 54 -1.35 0.69 3.53
N CYS A 55 -2.56 0.34 3.08
CA CYS A 55 -3.54 -0.40 3.87
C CYS A 55 -3.84 -1.74 3.20
N SER A 56 -3.97 -2.79 4.01
CA SER A 56 -4.37 -4.12 3.54
C SER A 56 -4.86 -4.96 4.71
N ALA A 57 -5.90 -5.78 4.47
CA ALA A 57 -6.40 -6.73 5.45
C ALA A 57 -5.47 -7.95 5.62
N THR A 58 -4.75 -8.34 4.56
CA THR A 58 -3.89 -9.53 4.57
C THR A 58 -2.51 -9.19 4.03
N VAL A 59 -1.47 -9.33 4.86
CA VAL A 59 -0.08 -9.08 4.47
C VAL A 59 0.81 -10.16 5.08
N SER A 60 1.36 -11.04 4.25
CA SER A 60 2.43 -11.95 4.68
C SER A 60 3.77 -11.21 4.72
N THR A 61 4.76 -11.71 5.46
CA THR A 61 6.12 -11.14 5.48
C THR A 61 6.69 -10.95 4.07
N LYS A 62 6.52 -11.94 3.18
CA LYS A 62 6.97 -11.85 1.79
C LYS A 62 6.23 -10.75 0.99
N THR A 63 4.92 -10.61 1.23
CA THR A 63 4.11 -9.56 0.60
C THR A 63 4.57 -8.19 1.07
N PHE A 64 4.82 -8.05 2.36
CA PHE A 64 5.34 -6.85 2.96
C PHE A 64 6.70 -6.45 2.38
N ASP A 65 7.65 -7.39 2.29
CA ASP A 65 8.97 -7.13 1.67
C ASP A 65 8.85 -6.67 0.22
N THR A 66 7.84 -7.19 -0.50
CA THR A 66 7.57 -6.80 -1.89
C THR A 66 6.97 -5.39 -1.96
N ILE A 67 5.99 -5.07 -1.11
CA ILE A 67 5.44 -3.71 -1.01
C ILE A 67 6.55 -2.72 -0.65
N TRP A 68 7.38 -3.08 0.33
CA TRP A 68 8.51 -2.31 0.82
C TRP A 68 9.51 -1.97 -0.28
N SER A 69 9.95 -2.99 -1.03
CA SER A 69 10.89 -2.83 -2.13
C SER A 69 10.29 -2.11 -3.34
N SER A 70 9.00 -2.31 -3.60
CA SER A 70 8.33 -1.74 -4.78
C SER A 70 8.14 -0.23 -4.67
N LEU A 71 7.81 0.31 -3.49
CA LEU A 71 7.49 1.74 -3.33
C LEU A 71 8.71 2.63 -3.04
N ALA A 72 9.92 2.13 -3.29
CA ALA A 72 11.20 2.85 -3.13
C ALA A 72 11.41 3.48 -1.72
N ASN A 73 10.77 2.92 -0.69
CA ASN A 73 10.93 3.37 0.70
C ASN A 73 12.24 2.90 1.35
N GLY A 74 13.12 2.20 0.61
CA GLY A 74 14.32 1.51 1.10
C GLY A 74 15.40 2.34 1.80
N SER A 75 15.16 3.61 2.13
CA SER A 75 16.06 4.45 2.92
C SER A 75 15.37 5.29 4.02
N GLN A 76 14.06 5.11 4.26
CA GLN A 76 13.38 5.78 5.38
C GLN A 76 12.92 4.78 6.44
N PRO A 77 12.88 5.16 7.74
CA PRO A 77 12.21 4.37 8.75
C PRO A 77 10.70 4.38 8.47
N PHE A 78 10.16 3.24 8.07
CA PHE A 78 8.72 3.06 7.99
C PHE A 78 8.19 2.45 9.29
N ARG A 79 6.89 2.64 9.52
CA ARG A 79 6.20 2.09 10.69
C ARG A 79 5.11 1.16 10.17
N GLY A 80 5.37 -0.15 10.25
CA GLY A 80 4.32 -1.16 10.08
C GLY A 80 3.48 -1.24 11.35
N ILE A 81 2.17 -1.26 11.22
CA ILE A 81 1.24 -1.51 12.33
C ILE A 81 0.42 -2.74 11.96
N ASP A 82 0.58 -3.82 12.73
CA ASP A 82 -0.32 -4.97 12.69
C ASP A 82 -1.29 -4.87 13.86
N VAL A 83 -2.57 -4.63 13.55
CA VAL A 83 -3.64 -4.53 14.54
C VAL A 83 -4.20 -5.90 14.96
N GLY A 84 -3.80 -6.97 14.27
CA GLY A 84 -4.32 -8.32 14.44
C GLY A 84 -5.76 -8.47 13.93
N CYS A 85 -6.22 -9.72 13.87
CA CYS A 85 -7.58 -10.07 13.43
C CYS A 85 -8.55 -10.39 14.59
N ARG A 86 -8.08 -10.31 15.85
CA ARG A 86 -8.87 -10.73 17.01
C ARG A 86 -10.03 -9.76 17.26
N ARG A 87 -11.23 -10.31 17.40
CA ARG A 87 -12.44 -9.60 17.77
C ARG A 87 -12.99 -10.18 19.06
N SER A 88 -12.73 -9.52 20.20
CA SER A 88 -13.13 -9.99 21.53
C SER A 88 -14.65 -10.10 21.71
N ASN A 89 -15.41 -9.41 20.86
CA ASN A 89 -16.87 -9.40 20.85
C ASN A 89 -17.50 -10.48 19.95
N LEU A 90 -16.72 -11.39 19.35
CA LEU A 90 -17.23 -12.48 18.52
C LEU A 90 -17.12 -13.82 19.26
N GLN A 91 -18.21 -14.59 19.26
CA GLN A 91 -18.24 -15.98 19.73
C GLN A 91 -18.36 -16.92 18.52
N TYR A 92 -17.43 -17.87 18.40
CA TYR A 92 -17.43 -18.89 17.34
C TYR A 92 -18.17 -20.13 17.84
N ILE A 93 -19.27 -20.50 17.18
CA ILE A 93 -20.09 -21.68 17.52
C ILE A 93 -20.00 -22.69 16.37
N LEU A 94 -19.51 -23.89 16.66
CA LEU A 94 -19.50 -25.02 15.72
C LEU A 94 -20.69 -25.93 16.03
N LYS A 95 -21.57 -26.15 15.07
CA LYS A 95 -22.69 -27.09 15.20
C LYS A 95 -22.57 -28.17 14.13
N LYS A 96 -22.48 -29.43 14.55
CA LYS A 96 -22.55 -30.56 13.63
C LYS A 96 -23.94 -30.59 13.00
N MET A 97 -24.01 -30.67 11.68
CA MET A 97 -25.26 -30.85 10.93
C MET A 97 -25.85 -32.23 11.21
#